data_AF-A0A117LS67-F1
#
_entry.id   AF-A0A117LS67-F1
#
_cell.length_a   1.000
_cell.length_b   1.000
_cell.length_c   1.000
_cell.angle_alpha   90.00
_cell.angle_beta   90.00
_cell.angle_gamma   90.00
#
_symmetry.space_group_name_H-M   'P 1'
#
loop_
_entity.id
_entity.type
_entity.pdbx_description
1 polymer ?
#
loop_
_entity_poly.entity_id
_entity_poly.type
_entity_poly.pdbx_seq_one_letter_code
_entity_poly.pdbx_strand_id
1 'polypeptide(L)'
;MFPVSDIFQLLLYVILLTLLAVPLGGFMFSVYTDKRTLPDLIMRPLEQLLYRVAGIDPKREMNWREYTTALVLFNLFGIAFVFLFQLLQNHLPLNPQHLGAVNPVLALNTAVSFATNTNWQAYSGESTMSYLTQRKTIPMGPVASQEAIKELGTNGSGFFNANSAHPFENPTPLTNFLEMLAILVIPAGLTFTFGHIVGDIRQGRIIFAVMLALFVIFLSLCYVSEISGSPLVRSLGVSGPYLD
;
A
#
# COMPACT_ATOMS: atom_id res chain seq x y z
N MET A 1 32.53 -2.05 -2.65
CA MET A 1 32.23 -3.49 -2.40
C MET A 1 31.04 -3.52 -1.46
N PHE A 2 30.02 -4.35 -1.71
CA PHE A 2 28.84 -4.40 -0.85
C PHE A 2 29.24 -4.81 0.58
N PRO A 3 28.80 -4.07 1.62
CA PRO A 3 28.95 -4.49 3.01
C PRO A 3 28.25 -5.82 3.26
N VAL A 4 28.84 -6.65 4.12
CA VAL A 4 28.30 -7.98 4.47
C VAL A 4 26.94 -7.86 5.18
N SER A 5 26.74 -6.79 5.95
CA SER A 5 25.45 -6.42 6.57
C SER A 5 24.32 -6.29 5.56
N ASP A 6 24.61 -5.67 4.42
CA ASP A 6 23.59 -5.23 3.45
C ASP A 6 23.19 -6.42 2.57
N ILE A 7 24.16 -7.26 2.21
CA ILE A 7 23.92 -8.58 1.61
C ILE A 7 23.08 -9.44 2.55
N PHE A 8 23.40 -9.48 3.85
CA PHE A 8 22.63 -10.24 4.84
C PHE A 8 21.20 -9.72 4.96
N GLN A 9 21.00 -8.39 5.02
CA GLN A 9 19.66 -7.78 5.07
C GLN A 9 18.84 -8.08 3.81
N LEU A 10 19.44 -8.02 2.62
CA LEU A 10 18.77 -8.37 1.36
C LEU A 10 18.36 -9.85 1.33
N LEU A 11 19.26 -10.76 1.73
CA LEU A 11 18.96 -12.19 1.81
C LEU A 11 17.85 -12.46 2.83
N LEU A 12 17.91 -11.86 4.02
CA LEU A 12 16.89 -11.96 5.05
C LEU A 12 15.53 -11.46 4.54
N TYR A 13 15.49 -10.32 3.86
CA TYR A 13 14.30 -9.76 3.25
C TYR A 13 13.69 -10.72 2.22
N VAL A 14 14.48 -11.19 1.25
CA VAL A 14 14.00 -12.11 0.20
C VAL A 14 13.52 -13.44 0.77
N ILE A 15 14.20 -13.98 1.78
CA ILE A 15 13.78 -15.20 2.48
C ILE A 15 12.43 -14.98 3.18
N LEU A 16 12.30 -13.92 3.99
CA LEU A 16 11.05 -13.65 4.71
C LEU A 16 9.88 -13.32 3.77
N LEU A 17 10.11 -12.52 2.72
CA LEU A 17 9.12 -12.25 1.68
C LEU A 17 8.64 -13.55 1.03
N THR A 18 9.55 -14.46 0.67
CA THR A 18 9.19 -15.76 0.06
C THR A 18 8.42 -16.65 1.05
N LEU A 19 8.86 -16.71 2.32
CA LEU A 19 8.21 -17.49 3.37
C LEU A 19 6.80 -17.01 3.71
N LEU A 20 6.50 -15.71 3.53
CA LEU A 20 5.18 -15.14 3.72
C LEU A 20 4.31 -15.25 2.44
N ALA A 21 4.90 -15.00 1.27
CA ALA A 21 4.19 -15.00 -0.01
C ALA A 21 3.62 -16.38 -0.39
N VAL A 22 4.35 -17.47 -0.14
CA VAL A 22 3.89 -18.84 -0.45
C VAL A 22 2.58 -19.21 0.29
N PRO A 23 2.51 -19.16 1.64
CA PRO A 23 1.27 -19.47 2.36
C PRO A 23 0.16 -18.44 2.09
N LEU A 24 0.50 -17.14 1.93
CA LEU A 24 -0.48 -16.12 1.54
C LEU A 24 -1.09 -16.43 0.17
N GLY A 25 -0.30 -16.87 -0.81
CA GLY A 25 -0.80 -17.26 -2.13
C GLY A 25 -1.72 -18.48 -2.09
N GLY A 26 -1.42 -19.47 -1.24
CA GLY A 26 -2.32 -20.60 -0.99
C GLY A 26 -3.62 -20.20 -0.28
N PHE A 27 -3.57 -19.22 0.63
CA PHE A 27 -4.74 -18.64 1.27
C PHE A 27 -5.61 -17.87 0.27
N MET A 28 -5.03 -16.96 -0.53
CA MET A 28 -5.75 -16.20 -1.56
C MET A 28 -6.37 -17.12 -2.62
N PHE A 29 -5.67 -18.18 -3.05
CA PHE A 29 -6.27 -19.22 -3.90
C PHE A 29 -7.49 -19.90 -3.26
N SER A 30 -7.45 -20.13 -1.94
CA SER A 30 -8.57 -20.73 -1.22
C SER A 30 -9.77 -19.78 -1.17
N VAL A 31 -9.53 -18.49 -0.91
CA VAL A 31 -10.56 -17.42 -0.94
C VAL A 31 -11.17 -17.30 -2.35
N TYR A 32 -10.35 -17.21 -3.40
CA TYR A 32 -10.83 -17.09 -4.80
C TYR A 32 -11.50 -18.36 -5.35
N THR A 33 -11.51 -19.48 -4.61
CA THR A 33 -12.17 -20.73 -5.01
C THR A 33 -13.21 -21.21 -3.98
N ASP A 34 -13.71 -20.31 -3.13
CA ASP A 34 -14.72 -20.53 -2.08
C ASP A 34 -14.41 -21.67 -1.08
N LYS A 35 -13.15 -22.08 -0.99
CA LYS A 35 -12.70 -23.13 -0.08
C LYS A 35 -12.72 -22.62 1.35
N ARG A 36 -13.11 -23.50 2.29
CA ARG A 36 -13.13 -23.15 3.71
C ARG A 36 -11.72 -22.86 4.23
N THR A 37 -11.52 -21.64 4.73
CA THR A 37 -10.27 -21.22 5.39
C THR A 37 -10.42 -21.22 6.92
N LEU A 38 -9.34 -20.95 7.67
CA LEU A 38 -9.42 -20.81 9.14
C LEU A 38 -10.16 -19.53 9.58
N PRO A 39 -9.89 -18.33 9.00
CA PRO A 39 -10.67 -17.11 9.27
C PRO A 39 -12.19 -17.25 9.12
N ASP A 40 -12.65 -18.10 8.19
CA ASP A 40 -14.06 -18.34 7.90
C ASP A 40 -14.92 -18.69 9.12
N LEU A 41 -14.32 -19.33 10.14
CA LEU A 41 -15.02 -19.70 11.37
C LEU A 41 -15.65 -18.49 12.08
N ILE A 42 -14.99 -17.34 12.00
CA ILE A 42 -15.44 -16.07 12.58
C ILE A 42 -16.03 -15.16 11.49
N MET A 43 -15.47 -15.18 10.29
CA MET A 43 -15.84 -14.23 9.23
C MET A 43 -17.13 -14.60 8.49
N ARG A 44 -17.43 -15.89 8.23
CA ARG A 44 -18.63 -16.28 7.46
C ARG A 44 -19.96 -15.82 8.08
N PRO A 45 -20.19 -15.88 9.41
CA PRO A 45 -21.41 -15.35 10.01
C PRO A 45 -21.56 -13.83 9.81
N LEU A 46 -20.46 -13.08 9.90
CA LEU A 46 -20.43 -11.63 9.68
C LEU A 46 -20.64 -11.29 8.20
N GLU A 47 -19.98 -11.99 7.30
CA GLU A 47 -20.13 -11.91 5.84
C GLU A 47 -21.58 -12.15 5.41
N GLN A 48 -22.22 -13.22 5.90
CA GLN A 48 -23.63 -13.51 5.61
C GLN A 48 -24.58 -12.43 6.12
N LEU A 49 -24.29 -11.84 7.29
CA LEU A 49 -25.05 -10.70 7.81
C LEU A 49 -24.88 -9.48 6.91
N LEU A 50 -23.65 -9.16 6.49
CA LEU A 50 -23.35 -8.03 5.61
C LEU A 50 -24.01 -8.20 4.23
N TYR A 51 -23.92 -9.37 3.60
CA TYR A 51 -24.59 -9.66 2.34
C TYR A 51 -26.12 -9.52 2.46
N ARG A 52 -26.71 -10.02 3.56
CA ARG A 52 -28.15 -9.90 3.80
C ARG A 52 -28.60 -8.44 4.00
N VAL A 53 -27.81 -7.62 4.68
CA VAL A 53 -28.09 -6.18 4.88
C VAL A 53 -27.89 -5.39 3.59
N ALA A 54 -26.87 -5.71 2.79
CA ALA A 54 -26.58 -5.07 1.52
C ALA A 54 -27.43 -5.56 0.34
N GLY A 55 -28.22 -6.62 0.51
CA GLY A 55 -29.01 -7.25 -0.56
C GLY A 55 -28.16 -7.97 -1.62
N ILE A 56 -26.94 -8.39 -1.27
CA ILE A 56 -25.99 -9.06 -2.17
C ILE A 56 -26.27 -10.56 -2.16
N ASP A 57 -26.43 -11.16 -3.35
CA ASP A 57 -26.41 -12.61 -3.52
C ASP A 57 -24.99 -13.07 -3.93
N PRO A 58 -24.22 -13.71 -3.03
CA PRO A 58 -22.87 -14.16 -3.35
C PRO A 58 -22.82 -15.32 -4.36
N LYS A 59 -23.95 -15.97 -4.68
CA LYS A 59 -24.00 -17.04 -5.68
C LYS A 59 -24.25 -16.54 -7.09
N ARG A 60 -24.56 -15.25 -7.27
CA ARG A 60 -24.75 -14.66 -8.59
C ARG A 60 -23.40 -14.28 -9.17
N GLU A 61 -22.95 -15.06 -10.15
CA GLU A 61 -21.82 -14.68 -10.99
C GLU A 61 -22.12 -13.38 -11.78
N MET A 62 -21.09 -12.56 -11.98
CA MET A 62 -21.13 -11.38 -12.83
C MET A 62 -20.40 -11.64 -14.14
N ASN A 63 -21.01 -11.29 -15.27
CA ASN A 63 -20.28 -11.26 -16.53
C ASN A 63 -19.33 -10.04 -16.59
N TRP A 64 -18.39 -10.03 -17.54
CA TRP A 64 -17.37 -8.97 -17.62
C TRP A 64 -17.96 -7.55 -17.70
N ARG A 65 -19.11 -7.35 -18.37
CA ARG A 65 -19.75 -6.04 -18.46
C ARG A 65 -20.30 -5.61 -17.12
N GLU A 66 -21.00 -6.50 -16.41
CA GLU A 66 -21.51 -6.23 -15.07
C GLU A 66 -20.36 -5.89 -14.11
N TYR A 67 -19.30 -6.70 -14.11
CA TYR A 67 -18.13 -6.49 -13.25
C TYR A 67 -17.40 -5.16 -13.56
N THR A 68 -17.11 -4.87 -14.84
CA THR A 68 -16.49 -3.60 -15.24
C THR A 68 -17.39 -2.41 -14.92
N THR A 69 -18.70 -2.49 -15.16
CA THR A 69 -19.64 -1.41 -14.81
C THR A 69 -19.70 -1.19 -13.30
N ALA A 70 -19.77 -2.24 -12.49
CA ALA A 70 -19.75 -2.15 -11.03
C ALA A 70 -18.44 -1.51 -10.53
N LEU A 71 -17.29 -1.95 -11.04
CA LEU A 71 -15.97 -1.42 -10.69
C LEU A 71 -15.84 0.07 -11.05
N VAL A 72 -16.27 0.47 -12.25
CA VAL A 72 -16.22 1.88 -12.68
C VAL A 72 -17.17 2.75 -11.86
N LEU A 73 -18.41 2.31 -11.64
CA LEU A 73 -19.38 3.07 -10.85
C LEU A 73 -18.95 3.22 -9.38
N PHE A 74 -18.40 2.17 -8.78
CA PHE A 74 -17.87 2.22 -7.42
C PHE A 74 -16.73 3.23 -7.29
N ASN A 75 -15.78 3.24 -8.24
CA ASN A 75 -14.69 4.20 -8.26
C ASN A 75 -15.17 5.63 -8.52
N LEU A 76 -16.08 5.86 -9.47
CA LEU A 76 -16.66 7.19 -9.73
C LEU A 76 -17.43 7.72 -8.51
N PHE A 77 -18.17 6.86 -7.81
CA PHE A 77 -18.81 7.22 -6.54
C PHE A 77 -17.78 7.55 -5.46
N GLY A 78 -16.72 6.76 -5.33
CA GLY A 78 -15.60 7.03 -4.41
C GLY A 78 -14.93 8.38 -4.68
N ILE A 79 -14.63 8.69 -5.96
CA ILE A 79 -14.07 9.99 -6.38
C ILE A 79 -15.03 11.12 -6.00
N ALA A 80 -16.31 11.02 -6.35
CA ALA A 80 -17.30 12.04 -6.04
C ALA A 80 -17.45 12.25 -4.52
N PHE A 81 -17.48 11.17 -3.74
CA PHE A 81 -17.53 11.20 -2.28
C PHE A 81 -16.30 11.92 -1.70
N VAL A 82 -15.09 11.48 -2.03
CA VAL A 82 -13.82 12.06 -1.51
C VAL A 82 -13.63 13.50 -1.96
N PHE A 83 -14.05 13.85 -3.19
CA PHE A 83 -14.06 15.22 -3.68
C PHE A 83 -14.97 16.14 -2.85
N LEU A 84 -16.24 15.76 -2.68
CA LEU A 84 -17.20 16.52 -1.87
C LEU A 84 -16.76 16.60 -0.39
N PHE A 85 -16.16 15.54 0.15
CA PHE A 85 -15.67 15.50 1.52
C PHE A 85 -14.58 16.55 1.78
N GLN A 86 -13.63 16.70 0.86
CA GLN A 86 -12.57 17.71 0.92
C GLN A 86 -13.10 19.14 0.73
N LEU A 87 -14.09 19.34 -0.16
CA LEU A 87 -14.74 20.65 -0.33
C LEU A 87 -15.54 21.09 0.90
N LEU A 88 -16.03 20.14 1.70
CA LEU A 88 -16.85 20.40 2.88
C LEU A 88 -16.09 20.26 4.22
N GLN A 89 -14.78 20.01 4.20
CA GLN A 89 -14.02 19.67 5.43
C GLN A 89 -14.05 20.75 6.52
N ASN A 90 -14.29 22.00 6.15
CA ASN A 90 -14.48 23.13 7.07
C ASN A 90 -15.78 23.05 7.88
N HIS A 91 -16.80 22.33 7.39
CA HIS A 91 -18.08 22.10 8.04
C HIS A 91 -18.16 20.74 8.77
N LEU A 92 -17.19 19.86 8.54
CA LEU A 92 -17.15 18.53 9.13
C LEU A 92 -16.50 18.53 10.53
N PRO A 93 -16.90 17.62 11.44
CA PRO A 93 -16.29 17.50 12.75
C PRO A 93 -14.84 17.00 12.66
N LEU A 94 -14.07 17.20 13.73
CA LEU A 94 -12.67 16.75 13.85
C LEU A 94 -11.71 17.48 12.89
N ASN A 95 -11.91 18.79 12.82
CA ASN A 95 -11.00 19.76 12.23
C ASN A 95 -10.49 20.71 13.33
N PRO A 96 -9.64 20.25 14.28
CA PRO A 96 -9.23 21.06 15.42
C PRO A 96 -8.31 22.24 15.03
N GLN A 97 -7.69 22.18 13.85
CA GLN A 97 -6.93 23.29 13.26
C GLN A 97 -7.82 24.30 12.49
N HIS A 98 -9.14 24.06 12.39
CA HIS A 98 -10.08 24.90 11.64
C HIS A 98 -9.68 25.17 10.17
N LEU A 99 -9.11 24.16 9.50
CA LEU A 99 -8.70 24.22 8.10
C LEU A 99 -9.89 24.51 7.18
N GLY A 100 -9.67 25.37 6.18
CA GLY A 100 -10.67 25.73 5.17
C GLY A 100 -10.99 24.59 4.21
N ALA A 101 -11.95 24.83 3.31
CA ALA A 101 -12.23 23.93 2.19
C ALA A 101 -10.98 23.78 1.30
N VAL A 102 -10.70 22.55 0.84
CA VAL A 102 -9.60 22.31 -0.10
C VAL A 102 -9.91 22.98 -1.44
N ASN A 103 -8.91 23.54 -2.12
CA ASN A 103 -9.08 24.12 -3.46
C ASN A 103 -9.69 23.05 -4.41
N PRO A 104 -10.72 23.36 -5.22
CA PRO A 104 -11.40 22.36 -6.05
C PRO A 104 -10.49 21.59 -7.02
N VAL A 105 -9.47 22.22 -7.59
CA VAL A 105 -8.53 21.53 -8.50
C VAL A 105 -7.66 20.53 -7.74
N LEU A 106 -7.20 20.91 -6.55
CA LEU A 106 -6.45 20.03 -5.66
C LEU A 106 -7.34 18.89 -5.14
N ALA A 107 -8.55 19.21 -4.66
CA ALA A 107 -9.51 18.22 -4.17
C ALA A 107 -9.85 17.16 -5.23
N LEU A 108 -10.02 17.58 -6.49
CA LEU A 108 -10.25 16.68 -7.61
C LEU A 108 -9.01 15.81 -7.90
N ASN A 109 -7.82 16.40 -7.95
CA ASN A 109 -6.56 15.67 -8.14
C ASN A 109 -6.36 14.60 -7.06
N THR A 110 -6.53 14.96 -5.78
CA THR A 110 -6.43 14.03 -4.64
C THR A 110 -7.51 12.96 -4.71
N ALA A 111 -8.77 13.30 -4.97
CA ALA A 111 -9.86 12.32 -5.05
C ALA A 111 -9.65 11.29 -6.16
N VAL A 112 -9.25 11.74 -7.37
CA VAL A 112 -8.88 10.84 -8.46
C VAL A 112 -7.69 9.97 -8.07
N SER A 113 -6.62 10.58 -7.51
CA SER A 113 -5.39 9.85 -7.24
C SER A 113 -5.53 8.75 -6.18
N PHE A 114 -6.35 8.96 -5.15
CA PHE A 114 -6.66 7.94 -4.15
C PHE A 114 -7.53 6.82 -4.73
N ALA A 115 -8.48 7.15 -5.62
CA ALA A 115 -9.29 6.13 -6.30
C ALA A 115 -8.51 5.31 -7.33
N THR A 116 -7.48 5.90 -7.96
CA THR A 116 -6.58 5.18 -8.89
C THR A 116 -5.43 4.45 -8.20
N ASN A 117 -5.46 4.30 -6.86
CA ASN A 117 -4.40 3.68 -6.05
C ASN A 117 -3.00 4.25 -6.36
N THR A 118 -2.95 5.55 -6.67
CA THR A 118 -1.75 6.31 -7.07
C THR A 118 -1.30 7.26 -5.96
N ASN A 119 -2.27 7.79 -5.21
CA ASN A 119 -2.07 8.49 -3.93
C ASN A 119 -1.05 9.63 -3.98
N TRP A 120 -0.96 10.31 -5.12
CA TRP A 120 -0.17 11.51 -5.37
C TRP A 120 -0.57 12.64 -4.43
N GLN A 121 0.44 13.33 -3.89
CA GLN A 121 0.26 14.42 -2.92
C GLN A 121 0.91 15.70 -3.44
N ALA A 122 0.10 16.57 -4.03
CA ALA A 122 0.47 17.96 -4.37
C ALA A 122 0.24 18.92 -3.18
N TYR A 123 0.30 18.42 -1.95
CA TYR A 123 -0.07 19.14 -0.73
C TYR A 123 0.68 18.59 0.49
N SER A 124 0.92 19.45 1.48
CA SER A 124 1.37 19.03 2.82
C SER A 124 0.16 18.59 3.63
N GLY A 125 0.13 17.33 4.07
CA GLY A 125 -1.04 16.74 4.74
C GLY A 125 -1.43 17.49 6.01
N GLU A 126 -0.44 17.74 6.87
CA GLU A 126 -0.55 18.43 8.15
C GLU A 126 -1.02 19.89 8.08
N SER A 127 -0.96 20.53 6.91
CA SER A 127 -1.42 21.91 6.68
C SER A 127 -2.68 22.02 5.81
N THR A 128 -3.04 20.96 5.07
CA THR A 128 -4.10 21.02 4.05
C THR A 128 -5.34 20.21 4.42
N MET A 129 -5.20 19.10 5.14
CA MET A 129 -6.27 18.13 5.35
C MET A 129 -6.67 18.06 6.83
N SER A 130 -7.97 18.10 7.11
CA SER A 130 -8.47 17.87 8.48
C SER A 130 -8.23 16.44 8.93
N TYR A 131 -8.22 16.18 10.25
CA TYR A 131 -8.11 14.82 10.76
C TYR A 131 -9.25 13.94 10.24
N LEU A 132 -10.49 14.43 10.13
CA LEU A 132 -11.54 13.59 9.54
C LEU A 132 -11.24 13.21 8.08
N THR A 133 -10.66 14.13 7.30
CA THR A 133 -10.21 13.89 5.92
C THR A 133 -9.11 12.82 5.85
N GLN A 134 -8.26 12.71 6.88
CA GLN A 134 -7.18 11.72 7.01
C GLN A 134 -7.46 10.58 8.02
N ARG A 135 -8.73 10.35 8.42
CA ARG A 135 -9.18 9.46 9.52
C ARG A 135 -8.84 9.90 10.97
N LYS A 136 -9.51 9.25 11.93
CA LYS A 136 -9.74 9.60 13.35
C LYS A 136 -8.90 8.72 14.31
N THR A 137 -8.46 9.05 15.55
CA THR A 137 -8.96 9.98 16.61
C THR A 137 -7.90 10.34 17.71
N ILE A 138 -6.68 10.80 17.40
CA ILE A 138 -5.58 11.04 18.40
C ILE A 138 -4.97 12.45 18.18
N PRO A 139 -4.36 13.16 19.17
CA PRO A 139 -3.86 14.54 18.99
C PRO A 139 -2.81 14.81 17.89
N MET A 140 -2.39 13.79 17.14
CA MET A 140 -1.48 13.87 15.98
C MET A 140 -2.04 13.17 14.72
N GLY A 141 -3.30 12.70 14.74
CA GLY A 141 -3.89 11.86 13.69
C GLY A 141 -3.61 10.35 13.87
N PRO A 142 -4.31 9.44 13.13
CA PRO A 142 -4.20 7.99 13.29
C PRO A 142 -3.19 7.36 12.32
N VAL A 143 -2.01 7.97 12.26
CA VAL A 143 -0.93 7.70 11.30
C VAL A 143 -0.72 6.20 11.03
N ALA A 144 -0.48 5.40 12.08
CA ALA A 144 -0.22 3.96 11.97
C ALA A 144 -1.33 3.14 11.28
N SER A 145 -2.60 3.57 11.36
CA SER A 145 -3.70 2.86 10.70
C SER A 145 -3.79 3.15 9.20
N GLN A 146 -3.35 4.35 8.79
CA GLN A 146 -3.16 4.68 7.39
C GLN A 146 -1.91 3.99 6.85
N GLU A 147 -0.81 4.00 7.61
CA GLU A 147 0.47 3.34 7.28
C GLU A 147 0.28 1.87 6.89
N ALA A 148 -0.35 1.08 7.76
CA ALA A 148 -0.54 -0.35 7.51
C ALA A 148 -1.34 -0.63 6.23
N ILE A 149 -2.30 0.23 5.88
CA ILE A 149 -3.10 0.09 4.65
C ILE A 149 -2.32 0.62 3.44
N LYS A 150 -1.57 1.73 3.59
CA LYS A 150 -0.86 2.36 2.48
C LYS A 150 0.23 1.44 1.94
N GLU A 151 0.95 0.75 2.82
CA GLU A 151 2.03 -0.14 2.42
C GLU A 151 1.48 -1.48 1.92
N LEU A 152 0.58 -2.13 2.69
CA LEU A 152 0.02 -3.43 2.31
C LEU A 152 -0.81 -3.39 1.01
N GLY A 153 -1.54 -2.30 0.78
CA GLY A 153 -2.29 -2.06 -0.46
C GLY A 153 -1.50 -1.34 -1.55
N THR A 154 -0.18 -1.13 -1.36
CA THR A 154 0.70 -0.40 -2.29
C THR A 154 0.11 0.93 -2.78
N ASN A 155 -0.51 1.68 -1.88
CA ASN A 155 -1.11 2.99 -2.16
C ASN A 155 -0.03 4.08 -2.13
N GLY A 156 0.68 4.22 -1.01
CA GLY A 156 1.80 5.17 -0.86
C GLY A 156 1.47 6.61 -0.40
N SER A 157 0.24 6.97 -0.01
CA SER A 157 -0.05 8.31 0.55
C SER A 157 0.40 8.45 2.00
N GLY A 158 1.31 9.40 2.26
CA GLY A 158 1.70 9.74 3.62
C GLY A 158 0.61 10.45 4.41
N PHE A 159 0.73 10.45 5.73
CA PHE A 159 -0.07 11.35 6.58
C PHE A 159 0.54 12.76 6.56
N PHE A 160 1.87 12.82 6.65
CA PHE A 160 2.69 14.02 6.55
C PHE A 160 3.34 14.15 5.17
N ASN A 161 3.79 15.36 4.82
CA ASN A 161 4.47 15.62 3.54
C ASN A 161 5.74 14.76 3.29
N ALA A 162 6.40 14.30 4.35
CA ALA A 162 7.60 13.45 4.27
C ALA A 162 7.31 11.93 4.18
N ASN A 163 6.03 11.52 4.27
CA ASN A 163 5.60 10.13 4.06
C ASN A 163 6.37 9.12 4.96
N SER A 164 6.70 7.92 4.48
CA SER A 164 7.45 6.89 5.24
C SER A 164 8.91 7.27 5.61
N ALA A 165 9.37 8.50 5.32
CA ALA A 165 10.58 9.09 5.92
C ALA A 165 10.30 9.94 7.17
N HIS A 166 9.02 10.17 7.51
CA HIS A 166 8.61 10.92 8.70
C HIS A 166 8.66 10.03 9.96
N PRO A 167 9.29 10.47 11.08
CA PRO A 167 9.44 9.63 12.27
C PRO A 167 8.15 9.17 12.97
N PHE A 168 6.99 9.75 12.66
CA PHE A 168 5.69 9.25 13.15
C PHE A 168 4.98 8.27 12.20
N GLU A 169 5.40 8.22 10.93
CA GLU A 169 4.97 7.19 9.98
C GLU A 169 5.85 5.97 10.14
N ASN A 170 7.17 6.17 10.08
CA ASN A 170 8.17 5.12 10.18
C ASN A 170 9.21 5.41 11.29
N PRO A 171 8.94 5.03 12.55
CA PRO A 171 9.75 5.43 13.70
C PRO A 171 11.09 4.68 13.84
N THR A 172 11.27 3.52 13.19
CA THR A 172 12.40 2.61 13.46
C THR A 172 12.86 1.82 12.23
N PRO A 173 14.10 1.32 12.19
CA PRO A 173 14.54 0.38 11.16
C PRO A 173 13.70 -0.90 11.08
N LEU A 174 13.07 -1.32 12.19
CA LEU A 174 12.18 -2.48 12.22
C LEU A 174 10.82 -2.20 11.55
N THR A 175 10.23 -1.03 11.78
CA THR A 175 8.99 -0.62 11.08
C THR A 175 9.25 -0.50 9.58
N ASN A 176 10.33 0.16 9.17
CA ASN A 176 10.76 0.23 7.77
C ASN A 176 10.90 -1.17 7.13
N PHE A 177 11.48 -2.14 7.85
CA PHE A 177 11.60 -3.51 7.36
C PHE A 177 10.23 -4.22 7.19
N LEU A 178 9.28 -3.96 8.08
CA LEU A 178 7.92 -4.49 8.00
C LEU A 178 7.09 -3.81 6.90
N GLU A 179 7.26 -2.50 6.71
CA GLU A 179 6.66 -1.72 5.62
C GLU A 179 7.16 -2.25 4.26
N MET A 180 8.48 -2.38 4.08
CA MET A 180 9.07 -2.99 2.88
C MET A 180 8.52 -4.41 2.61
N LEU A 181 8.24 -5.21 3.64
CA LEU A 181 7.60 -6.51 3.46
C LEU A 181 6.13 -6.36 3.04
N ALA A 182 5.38 -5.45 3.66
CA ALA A 182 3.98 -5.20 3.35
C ALA A 182 3.76 -4.79 1.88
N ILE A 183 4.62 -3.93 1.33
CA ILE A 183 4.58 -3.51 -0.09
C ILE A 183 4.58 -4.72 -1.04
N LEU A 184 5.47 -5.70 -0.82
CA LEU A 184 5.65 -6.80 -1.77
C LEU A 184 4.88 -8.09 -1.42
N VAL A 185 4.37 -8.27 -0.20
CA VAL A 185 3.81 -9.57 0.23
C VAL A 185 2.57 -9.99 -0.56
N ILE A 186 1.66 -9.06 -0.87
CA ILE A 186 0.47 -9.35 -1.70
C ILE A 186 0.85 -9.63 -3.16
N PRO A 187 1.57 -8.76 -3.90
CA PRO A 187 1.92 -9.05 -5.30
C PRO A 187 2.81 -10.30 -5.43
N ALA A 188 3.70 -10.57 -4.48
CA ALA A 188 4.43 -11.84 -4.41
C ALA A 188 3.50 -13.04 -4.14
N GLY A 189 2.52 -12.91 -3.24
CA GLY A 189 1.53 -13.96 -3.00
C GLY A 189 0.65 -14.25 -4.22
N LEU A 190 0.34 -13.23 -5.02
CA LEU A 190 -0.48 -13.37 -6.24
C LEU A 190 0.21 -14.21 -7.32
N THR A 191 1.54 -14.20 -7.42
CA THR A 191 2.25 -15.09 -8.37
C THR A 191 2.07 -16.57 -7.99
N PHE A 192 2.11 -16.91 -6.70
CA PHE A 192 1.81 -18.27 -6.21
C PHE A 192 0.33 -18.62 -6.37
N THR A 193 -0.57 -17.67 -6.12
CA THR A 193 -2.01 -17.81 -6.35
C THR A 193 -2.31 -18.16 -7.81
N PHE A 194 -1.70 -17.45 -8.76
CA PHE A 194 -1.80 -17.74 -10.18
C PHE A 194 -1.35 -19.16 -10.53
N GLY A 195 -0.21 -19.61 -9.98
CA GLY A 195 0.27 -20.99 -10.16
C GLY A 195 -0.72 -22.05 -9.65
N HIS A 196 -1.45 -21.77 -8.56
CA HIS A 196 -2.52 -22.64 -8.07
C HIS A 196 -3.79 -22.61 -8.94
N ILE A 197 -4.19 -21.43 -9.45
CA ILE A 197 -5.37 -21.28 -10.33
C ILE A 197 -5.16 -22.00 -11.66
N VAL A 198 -3.96 -21.88 -12.26
CA VAL A 198 -3.62 -22.55 -13.53
C VAL A 198 -3.40 -24.07 -13.35
N GLY A 199 -3.24 -24.55 -12.12
CA GLY A 199 -2.97 -25.96 -11.82
C GLY A 199 -1.51 -26.38 -12.01
N ASP A 200 -0.62 -25.47 -12.42
CA ASP A 200 0.82 -25.69 -12.48
C ASP A 200 1.59 -24.65 -11.66
N ILE A 201 1.97 -25.05 -10.45
CA ILE A 201 2.75 -24.23 -9.51
C ILE A 201 4.07 -23.72 -10.09
N ARG A 202 4.62 -24.35 -11.15
CA ARG A 202 5.87 -23.91 -11.79
C ARG A 202 5.68 -22.57 -12.49
N GLN A 203 4.50 -22.31 -13.07
CA GLN A 203 4.18 -21.03 -13.72
C GLN A 203 4.27 -19.86 -12.73
N GLY A 204 3.63 -20.00 -11.57
CA GLY A 204 3.71 -19.02 -10.50
C GLY A 204 5.12 -18.80 -9.95
N ARG A 205 5.90 -19.89 -9.79
CA ARG A 205 7.29 -19.84 -9.34
C ARG A 205 8.23 -19.17 -10.37
N ILE A 206 7.99 -19.36 -11.66
CA ILE A 206 8.76 -18.71 -12.74
C ILE A 206 8.48 -17.20 -12.74
N ILE A 207 7.20 -16.79 -12.67
CA ILE A 207 6.84 -15.36 -12.59
C ILE A 207 7.50 -14.72 -11.36
N PHE A 208 7.40 -15.34 -10.19
CA PHE A 208 8.07 -14.88 -8.97
C PHE A 208 9.59 -14.74 -9.15
N ALA A 209 10.25 -15.76 -9.70
CA ALA A 209 11.70 -15.76 -9.91
C ALA A 209 12.16 -14.67 -10.89
N VAL A 210 11.41 -14.42 -11.97
CA VAL A 210 11.71 -13.34 -12.92
C VAL A 210 11.53 -11.97 -12.27
N MET A 211 10.43 -11.74 -11.55
CA MET A 211 10.19 -10.49 -10.82
C MET A 211 11.28 -10.24 -9.76
N LEU A 212 11.65 -11.27 -9.00
CA LEU A 212 12.69 -11.21 -7.98
C LEU A 212 14.08 -10.93 -8.60
N ALA A 213 14.40 -11.55 -9.74
CA ALA A 213 15.66 -11.29 -10.45
C ALA A 213 15.73 -9.83 -10.94
N LEU A 214 14.66 -9.31 -11.54
CA LEU A 214 14.58 -7.90 -11.94
C LEU A 214 14.71 -6.96 -10.74
N PHE A 215 13.99 -7.25 -9.64
CA PHE A 215 14.10 -6.48 -8.39
C PHE A 215 15.54 -6.43 -7.86
N VAL A 216 16.23 -7.57 -7.75
CA VAL A 216 17.62 -7.62 -7.28
C VAL A 216 18.57 -6.88 -8.23
N ILE A 217 18.37 -6.96 -9.55
CA ILE A 217 19.17 -6.22 -10.53
C ILE A 217 18.98 -4.70 -10.35
N PHE A 218 17.74 -4.21 -10.37
CA PHE A 218 17.47 -2.77 -10.24
C PHE A 218 17.86 -2.23 -8.87
N LEU A 219 17.61 -2.98 -7.78
CA LEU A 219 18.06 -2.60 -6.44
C LEU A 219 19.59 -2.51 -6.37
N SER A 220 20.31 -3.45 -6.99
CA SER A 220 21.78 -3.41 -7.04
C SER A 220 22.30 -2.22 -7.83
N LEU A 221 21.63 -1.85 -8.94
CA LEU A 221 21.97 -0.66 -9.72
C LEU A 221 21.75 0.63 -8.93
N CYS A 222 20.59 0.78 -8.27
CA CYS A 222 20.30 1.91 -7.40
C CYS A 222 21.31 1.99 -6.24
N TYR A 223 21.55 0.88 -5.54
CA TYR A 223 22.50 0.83 -4.44
C TYR A 223 23.93 1.23 -4.87
N VAL A 224 24.42 0.72 -6.01
CA VAL A 224 25.74 1.11 -6.55
C VAL A 224 25.78 2.59 -6.95
N SER A 225 24.67 3.15 -7.42
CA SER A 225 24.55 4.58 -7.70
C SER A 225 24.65 5.41 -6.42
N GLU A 226 23.88 5.06 -5.37
CA GLU A 226 23.87 5.78 -4.10
C GLU A 226 25.23 5.74 -3.39
N ILE A 227 25.87 4.57 -3.26
CA ILE A 227 27.20 4.45 -2.61
C ILE A 227 28.35 5.06 -3.43
N SER A 228 28.11 5.46 -4.68
CA SER A 228 29.10 6.18 -5.47
C SER A 228 29.18 7.66 -5.05
N GLY A 229 28.15 8.15 -4.35
CA GLY A 229 28.08 9.49 -3.79
C GLY A 229 28.05 10.60 -4.83
N SER A 230 28.07 11.85 -4.35
CA SER A 230 28.25 13.02 -5.21
C SER A 230 29.72 13.42 -5.28
N PRO A 231 30.36 13.45 -6.47
CA PRO A 231 31.73 13.94 -6.62
C PRO A 231 31.95 15.35 -6.06
N LEU A 232 30.89 16.18 -6.08
CA LEU A 232 30.92 17.53 -5.52
C LEU A 232 30.98 17.52 -3.99
N VAL A 233 30.22 16.63 -3.32
CA VAL A 233 30.25 16.51 -1.85
C VAL A 233 31.62 16.01 -1.39
N ARG A 234 32.15 14.98 -2.06
CA ARG A 234 33.51 14.48 -1.78
C ARG A 234 34.59 15.54 -1.97
N SER A 235 34.42 16.46 -2.93
CA SER A 235 35.35 17.59 -3.13
C SER A 235 35.28 18.69 -2.05
N LEU A 236 34.17 18.77 -1.30
CA LEU A 236 34.00 19.69 -0.18
C LEU A 236 34.61 19.15 1.14
N GLY A 237 35.07 17.89 1.17
CA GLY A 237 35.70 17.28 2.34
C GLY A 237 34.73 17.03 3.51
N VAL A 238 33.42 17.03 3.25
CA VAL A 238 32.38 16.75 4.25
C VAL A 238 32.05 15.26 4.20
N SER A 239 32.22 14.57 5.33
CA SER A 239 31.87 13.17 5.49
C SER A 239 30.65 12.96 6.37
N GLY A 240 29.96 11.84 6.19
CA GLY A 240 28.78 11.47 6.95
C GLY A 240 28.02 10.29 6.33
N PRO A 241 27.14 9.62 7.11
CA PRO A 241 26.21 8.68 6.53
C PRO A 241 25.40 9.39 5.43
N TYR A 242 25.37 8.81 4.23
CA TYR A 242 24.74 9.35 3.03
C TYR A 242 25.44 10.55 2.34
N LEU A 243 26.71 10.86 2.66
CA LEU A 243 27.49 11.93 1.99
C LEU A 243 28.76 11.45 1.26
N ASP A 244 29.31 10.29 1.62
CA ASP A 244 30.61 9.76 1.16
C ASP A 244 30.54 8.76 0.01
#